data_AF-A0A932GXB3-F1
#
_entry.id   AF-A0A932GXB3-F1
#
_cell.length_a   1.000
_cell.length_b   1.000
_cell.length_c   1.000
_cell.angle_alpha   90.00
_cell.angle_beta   90.00
_cell.angle_gamma   90.00
#
_symmetry.space_group_name_H-M   'P 1'
#
loop_
_entity.id
_entity.type
_entity.pdbx_description
1 polymer ?
#
loop_
_entity_poly.entity_id
_entity_poly.type
_entity_poly.pdbx_seq_one_letter_code
_entity_poly.pdbx_strand_id
1 'polypeptide(L)'
;MKFSVVSLGCITLLPAVASAFQPLVTDDTGTQGAGGNQIEVAYNRTVDKAPDARVVTHEAPLVFTRGVTDALDLYAGLGYQRIVPPAPEAVQRGWGNPAVGAKWRFYENEAAKLSFA
;
A
#
# COMPACT_ATOMS: atom_id res chain seq x y z
N MET A 1 -42.67 -8.52 -10.59
CA MET A 1 -41.23 -8.36 -10.92
C MET A 1 -40.49 -9.61 -10.45
N LYS A 2 -40.00 -10.45 -11.37
CA LYS A 2 -39.15 -11.59 -11.02
C LYS A 2 -37.71 -11.08 -10.95
N PHE A 3 -37.19 -10.90 -9.74
CA PHE A 3 -35.76 -10.60 -9.57
C PHE A 3 -34.96 -11.83 -10.00
N SER A 4 -34.09 -11.66 -11.00
CA SER A 4 -33.21 -12.72 -11.49
C SER A 4 -32.19 -13.07 -10.41
N VAL A 5 -32.05 -14.36 -10.08
CA VAL A 5 -31.09 -14.87 -9.09
C VAL A 5 -29.64 -14.46 -9.44
N VAL A 6 -29.37 -14.20 -10.73
CA VAL A 6 -28.07 -13.73 -11.24
C VAL A 6 -27.67 -12.35 -10.67
N SER A 7 -28.65 -11.50 -10.34
CA SER A 7 -28.41 -10.16 -9.79
C SER A 7 -27.98 -10.20 -8.32
N LEU A 8 -28.35 -11.24 -7.58
CA LEU A 8 -28.04 -11.38 -6.15
C LEU A 8 -26.61 -11.90 -5.91
N GLY A 9 -26.05 -12.67 -6.85
CA GLY A 9 -24.70 -13.25 -6.75
C GLY A 9 -23.55 -12.25 -6.96
N CYS A 10 -23.77 -11.13 -7.66
CA CYS A 10 -22.73 -10.12 -7.85
C CYS A 10 -22.45 -9.29 -6.59
N ILE A 11 -23.43 -9.14 -5.69
CA ILE A 11 -23.28 -8.34 -4.46
C ILE A 11 -22.41 -9.08 -3.43
N THR A 12 -22.34 -10.40 -3.48
CA THR A 12 -21.51 -11.21 -2.56
C THR A 12 -20.03 -11.28 -2.95
N LEU A 13 -19.63 -10.68 -4.08
CA LEU A 13 -18.24 -10.63 -4.54
C LEU A 13 -17.50 -9.35 -4.14
N LEU A 14 -18.15 -8.44 -3.42
CA LEU A 14 -17.50 -7.24 -2.91
C LEU A 14 -16.70 -7.62 -1.64
N PRO A 15 -15.37 -7.36 -1.60
CA PRO A 15 -14.57 -7.65 -0.41
C PRO A 15 -15.12 -6.86 0.79
N ALA A 16 -15.17 -7.51 1.95
CA ALA A 16 -15.45 -6.81 3.20
C ALA A 16 -14.38 -5.74 3.42
N VAL A 17 -14.81 -4.53 3.78
CA VAL A 17 -13.90 -3.43 4.08
C VAL A 17 -13.10 -3.79 5.34
N ALA A 18 -11.82 -4.15 5.18
CA ALA A 18 -10.88 -4.27 6.28
C ALA A 18 -10.29 -2.89 6.59
N SER A 19 -10.38 -2.47 7.85
CA SER A 19 -9.80 -1.21 8.31
C SER A 19 -8.37 -1.47 8.80
N ALA A 20 -7.38 -1.17 7.97
CA ALA A 20 -5.98 -1.11 8.39
C ALA A 20 -5.57 0.37 8.58
N PHE A 21 -4.99 0.69 9.73
CA PHE A 21 -4.44 2.01 10.01
C PHE A 21 -3.08 2.19 9.32
N GLN A 22 -2.93 3.22 8.48
CA GLN A 22 -1.60 3.74 8.11
C GLN A 22 -1.18 4.85 9.08
N PRO A 23 0.00 4.79 9.75
CA PRO A 23 0.78 3.62 10.14
C PRO A 23 0.91 3.51 11.67
N LEU A 24 0.75 2.29 12.19
CA LEU A 24 1.69 1.84 13.23
C LEU A 24 3.04 1.70 12.52
N VAL A 25 4.12 2.25 13.10
CA VAL A 25 5.47 2.24 12.53
C VAL A 25 6.01 0.82 12.31
N THR A 26 5.35 -0.19 12.86
CA THR A 26 5.63 -1.63 12.66
C THR A 26 4.71 -2.21 11.60
N ASP A 27 5.29 -2.80 10.57
CA ASP A 27 4.56 -3.55 9.54
C ASP A 27 3.86 -4.76 10.17
N ASP A 28 2.61 -5.00 9.77
CA ASP A 28 1.92 -6.24 10.13
C ASP A 28 2.50 -7.39 9.29
N THR A 29 2.66 -8.54 9.93
CA THR A 29 3.18 -9.74 9.27
C THR A 29 2.15 -10.43 8.36
N GLY A 30 0.90 -9.93 8.34
CA GLY A 30 -0.17 -10.48 7.52
C GLY A 30 0.16 -10.46 6.03
N THR A 31 -0.30 -11.50 5.35
CA THR A 31 -0.25 -11.67 3.90
C THR A 31 -1.66 -11.59 3.33
N GLN A 32 -1.80 -11.32 2.02
CA GLN A 32 -3.10 -11.30 1.36
C GLN A 32 -3.79 -12.67 1.28
N GLY A 33 -3.04 -13.75 1.54
CA GLY A 33 -3.53 -15.12 1.43
C GLY A 33 -3.53 -15.62 -0.01
N ALA A 34 -3.63 -16.93 -0.23
CA ALA A 34 -3.57 -17.51 -1.57
C ALA A 34 -4.68 -16.93 -2.48
N GLY A 35 -4.27 -16.22 -3.52
CA GLY A 35 -5.18 -15.60 -4.47
C GLY A 35 -5.80 -14.26 -4.01
N GLY A 36 -5.42 -13.75 -2.85
CA GLY A 36 -5.81 -12.42 -2.37
C GLY A 36 -5.20 -11.30 -3.20
N ASN A 37 -5.89 -10.16 -3.27
CA ASN A 37 -5.41 -8.95 -3.94
C ASN A 37 -5.58 -7.75 -3.02
N GLN A 38 -4.58 -6.88 -2.99
CA GLN A 38 -4.65 -5.58 -2.34
C GLN A 38 -4.20 -4.50 -3.32
N ILE A 39 -4.90 -3.36 -3.25
CA ILE A 39 -4.46 -2.10 -3.83
C ILE A 39 -4.29 -1.15 -2.66
N GLU A 40 -3.09 -0.59 -2.51
CA GLU A 40 -2.78 0.44 -1.54
C GLU A 40 -2.50 1.75 -2.25
N VAL A 41 -3.16 2.81 -1.80
CA VAL A 41 -2.93 4.19 -2.27
C VAL A 41 -2.69 5.04 -1.03
N ALA A 42 -1.63 5.82 -1.05
CA ALA A 42 -1.36 6.76 0.04
C ALA A 42 -1.15 8.18 -0.48
N TYR A 43 -1.09 9.12 0.46
CA TYR A 43 -0.66 10.48 0.21
C TYR A 43 0.30 10.91 1.32
N ASN A 44 1.57 11.10 0.96
CA ASN A 44 2.61 11.51 1.88
C ASN A 44 2.95 12.97 1.65
N ARG A 45 3.18 13.68 2.75
CA ARG A 45 3.70 15.06 2.74
C ARG A 45 4.91 15.16 3.66
N THR A 46 6.09 15.24 3.08
CA THR A 46 7.35 15.39 3.81
C THR A 46 7.81 16.84 3.77
N VAL A 47 8.36 17.34 4.88
CA VAL A 47 8.94 18.68 4.97
C VAL A 47 10.35 18.57 5.52
N ASP A 48 11.33 18.78 4.65
CA ASP A 48 12.74 18.84 5.04
C ASP A 48 13.12 20.29 5.35
N LYS A 49 13.67 20.52 6.55
CA LYS A 49 14.06 21.84 7.04
C LYS A 49 15.56 21.87 7.31
N ALA A 50 16.25 22.83 6.71
CA ALA A 50 17.59 23.28 7.08
C ALA A 50 17.51 24.74 7.56
N PRO A 51 18.58 25.30 8.13
CA PRO A 51 18.57 26.68 8.65
C PRO A 51 18.07 27.75 7.66
N ASP A 52 18.32 27.56 6.37
CA ASP A 52 18.02 28.49 5.27
C ASP A 52 17.18 27.87 4.14
N ALA A 53 16.81 26.59 4.26
CA ALA A 53 16.09 25.86 3.23
C ALA A 53 14.88 25.11 3.78
N ARG A 54 13.79 25.14 3.02
CA ARG A 54 12.59 24.34 3.26
C ARG A 54 12.14 23.68 1.96
N VAL A 55 12.23 22.36 1.92
CA VAL A 55 11.73 21.55 0.79
C VAL A 55 10.43 20.88 1.23
N VAL A 56 9.42 20.89 0.36
CA VAL A 56 8.17 20.13 0.58
C VAL A 56 8.00 19.11 -0.52
N THR A 57 7.93 17.85 -0.14
CA THR A 57 7.69 16.73 -1.06
C THR A 57 6.30 16.19 -0.84
N HIS A 58 5.52 16.10 -1.92
CA HIS A 58 4.24 15.41 -1.96
C HIS A 58 4.40 14.13 -2.78
N GLU A 59 3.96 13.01 -2.24
CA GLU A 59 4.06 11.71 -2.90
C GLU A 59 2.72 11.00 -2.85
N ALA A 60 2.33 10.41 -3.97
CA ALA A 60 1.16 9.54 -4.09
C ALA A 60 1.63 8.16 -4.56
N PRO A 61 2.03 7.26 -3.65
CA PRO A 61 2.35 5.89 -4.00
C PRO A 61 1.08 5.09 -4.28
N LEU A 62 1.20 4.19 -5.26
CA LEU A 62 0.22 3.17 -5.61
C LEU A 62 0.95 1.82 -5.61
N VAL A 63 0.46 0.88 -4.81
CA VAL A 63 1.02 -0.48 -4.71
C VAL A 63 -0.09 -1.49 -4.97
N PHE A 64 0.20 -2.46 -5.83
CA PHE A 64 -0.61 -3.65 -6.01
C PHE A 64 0.11 -4.86 -5.43
N THR A 65 -0.59 -5.64 -4.63
CA THR A 65 -0.08 -6.85 -3.99
C THR A 65 -0.97 -8.05 -4.33
N ARG A 66 -0.35 -9.17 -4.69
CA ARG A 66 -1.01 -10.45 -4.96
C ARG A 66 -0.45 -11.51 -4.02
N GLY A 67 -1.32 -12.17 -3.28
CA GLY A 67 -0.96 -13.36 -2.53
C GLY A 67 -0.81 -14.56 -3.46
N VAL A 68 0.43 -15.06 -3.55
CA VAL A 68 0.78 -16.22 -4.38
C VAL A 68 0.55 -17.50 -3.59
N THR A 69 0.76 -17.46 -2.27
CA THR A 69 0.40 -18.52 -1.31
C THR A 69 -0.20 -17.88 -0.06
N ASP A 70 -0.59 -18.69 0.93
CA ASP A 70 -1.05 -18.19 2.24
C ASP A 70 0.04 -17.52 3.08
N ALA A 71 1.30 -17.57 2.62
CA ALA A 71 2.46 -17.04 3.33
C ALA A 71 3.32 -16.10 2.47
N LEU A 72 3.09 -16.00 1.16
CA LEU A 72 3.92 -15.24 0.24
C LEU A 72 3.07 -14.29 -0.60
N ASP A 73 3.39 -13.01 -0.49
CA ASP A 73 2.86 -11.95 -1.33
C ASP A 73 3.95 -11.45 -2.28
N LEU A 74 3.57 -11.17 -3.53
CA LEU A 74 4.36 -10.36 -4.46
C LEU A 74 3.70 -9.01 -4.65
N TYR A 75 4.49 -7.95 -4.70
CA TYR A 75 3.97 -6.61 -4.92
C TYR A 75 4.73 -5.87 -6.03
N ALA A 76 4.02 -4.94 -6.66
CA ALA A 76 4.58 -3.97 -7.58
C ALA A 76 4.00 -2.60 -7.24
N GLY A 77 4.85 -1.58 -7.24
CA GLY A 77 4.46 -0.22 -6.88
C GLY A 77 5.11 0.82 -7.76
N LEU A 78 4.44 1.96 -7.85
CA LEU A 78 4.95 3.18 -8.46
C LEU A 78 4.40 4.38 -7.70
N GLY A 79 5.12 5.49 -7.71
CA GLY A 79 4.69 6.71 -7.06
C GLY A 79 4.76 7.90 -8.00
N TYR A 80 3.82 8.82 -7.87
CA TYR A 80 3.96 10.15 -8.44
C TYR A 80 4.41 11.13 -7.36
N GLN A 81 5.44 11.92 -7.65
CA GLN A 81 5.99 12.90 -6.71
C GLN A 81 5.95 14.31 -7.27
N ARG A 82 5.81 15.27 -6.36
CA ARG A 82 5.96 16.71 -6.59
C ARG A 82 6.83 17.31 -5.49
N ILE A 83 7.99 17.83 -5.88
CA ILE A 83 8.99 18.44 -4.98
C ILE A 83 8.94 19.94 -5.15
N VAL A 84 8.72 20.66 -4.04
CA VAL A 84 8.69 22.11 -3.97
C VAL A 84 9.95 22.57 -3.22
N PRO A 85 11.02 22.96 -3.94
CA PRO A 85 12.23 23.46 -3.33
C PRO A 85 12.08 24.93 -2.86
N PRO A 86 13.07 25.48 -2.12
CA PRO A 86 13.15 26.91 -1.83
C PRO A 86 13.27 27.75 -3.10
N ALA A 87 12.76 28.98 -3.07
CA ALA A 87 13.01 29.93 -4.14
C ALA A 87 14.52 30.24 -4.25
N PRO A 88 15.07 30.38 -5.46
CA PRO A 88 14.39 30.52 -6.75
C PRO A 88 14.20 29.21 -7.54
N GLU A 89 14.46 28.05 -6.94
CA GLU A 89 14.43 26.78 -7.66
C GLU A 89 13.02 26.43 -8.16
N ALA A 90 12.96 25.78 -9.33
CA ALA A 90 11.70 25.39 -9.95
C ALA A 90 11.12 24.12 -9.33
N VAL A 91 9.79 24.06 -9.25
CA VAL A 91 9.07 22.85 -8.80
C VAL A 91 9.34 21.69 -9.76
N GLN A 92 9.68 20.53 -9.20
CA GLN A 92 9.89 19.30 -9.94
C GLN A 92 8.70 18.35 -9.73
N ARG A 93 8.36 17.56 -10.76
CA ARG A 93 7.28 16.57 -10.67
C ARG A 93 7.53 15.41 -11.62
N GLY A 94 7.09 14.21 -11.26
CA GLY A 94 7.24 13.04 -12.12
C GLY A 94 6.92 11.75 -11.41
N TRP A 95 7.00 10.66 -12.19
CA TRP A 95 6.96 9.31 -11.65
C TRP A 95 8.30 8.99 -10.98
N GLY A 96 8.22 8.37 -9.81
CA GLY A 96 9.36 7.75 -9.15
C GLY A 96 9.75 6.43 -9.82
N ASN A 97 10.80 5.81 -9.28
CA ASN A 97 11.21 4.49 -9.74
C ASN A 97 10.16 3.45 -9.37
N PRO A 98 9.73 2.59 -10.31
CA PRO A 98 8.88 1.47 -9.96
C PRO A 98 9.64 0.51 -9.05
N ALA A 99 8.92 -0.10 -8.12
CA ALA A 99 9.44 -1.11 -7.21
C ALA A 99 8.68 -2.42 -7.40
N VAL A 100 9.40 -3.54 -7.30
CA VAL A 100 8.80 -4.86 -7.18
C VAL A 100 9.45 -5.56 -6.00
N GLY A 101 8.68 -6.38 -5.28
CA GLY A 101 9.20 -7.08 -4.12
C GLY A 101 8.27 -8.19 -3.65
N ALA A 102 8.65 -8.78 -2.52
CA ALA A 102 7.89 -9.84 -1.89
C ALA A 102 7.82 -9.62 -0.37
N LYS A 103 6.74 -10.10 0.24
CA LYS A 103 6.61 -10.26 1.70
C LYS A 103 6.43 -11.75 1.96
N TRP A 104 7.25 -12.33 2.83
CA TRP A 104 7.21 -13.77 3.09
C TRP A 104 7.11 -14.05 4.59
N ARG A 105 5.90 -14.39 5.04
CA ARG A 105 5.67 -14.86 6.40
C ARG A 105 6.21 -16.27 6.59
N PHE A 106 7.43 -16.37 7.11
CA PHE A 106 8.12 -17.66 7.30
C PHE A 106 7.91 -18.26 8.70
N TYR A 107 7.33 -17.51 9.64
CA TYR A 107 7.01 -18.00 10.98
C TYR A 107 5.70 -17.41 11.49
N GLU A 108 4.86 -18.24 12.09
CA GLU A 108 3.62 -17.84 12.76
C GLU A 108 3.35 -18.75 13.96
N ASN A 109 3.02 -18.13 15.09
CA ASN A 109 2.55 -18.77 16.30
C ASN A 109 1.34 -17.98 16.84
N GLU A 110 0.16 -18.47 16.51
CA GLU A 110 -1.11 -17.84 16.89
C GLU A 110 -1.30 -17.78 18.41
N ALA A 111 -0.88 -18.83 19.14
CA ALA A 111 -1.02 -18.88 20.60
C ALA A 111 -0.18 -17.81 21.29
N ALA A 112 1.02 -17.53 20.78
CA ALA A 112 1.91 -16.48 21.28
C ALA A 112 1.66 -15.11 20.63
N LYS A 113 0.79 -15.03 19.61
CA LYS A 113 0.60 -13.84 18.75
C LYS A 113 1.92 -13.31 18.18
N LEU A 114 2.80 -14.22 17.76
CA LEU A 114 4.13 -13.91 17.25
C LEU A 114 4.27 -14.42 15.82
N SER A 115 4.79 -13.57 14.95
CA SER A 115 4.98 -13.88 13.54
C SER A 115 6.16 -13.08 12.98
N PHE A 116 6.80 -13.63 11.94
CA PHE A 116 7.90 -12.99 11.22
C PHE A 116 7.65 -13.09 9.72
N ALA A 117 7.85 -11.97 9.02
CA ALA A 117 7.63 -11.82 7.58
C ALA A 117 8.67 -10.90 6.94
#